data_AF-A0A3M1DRL3-F1
#
_entry.id   AF-A0A3M1DRL3-F1
#
_cell.length_a   1.000
_cell.length_b   1.000
_cell.length_c   1.000
_cell.angle_alpha   90.00
_cell.angle_beta   90.00
_cell.angle_gamma   90.00
#
_symmetry.space_group_name_H-M   'P 1'
#
loop_
_entity.id
_entity.type
_entity.pdbx_description
1 polymer ?
#
loop_
_entity_poly.entity_id
_entity_poly.type
_entity_poly.pdbx_seq_one_letter_code
_entity_poly.pdbx_strand_id
1 'polypeptide(L)' 'MKTTDTDAILDFWFGPLLETGLPDADHSRLWFGKDARVDAHIRARFQSLVLAEGQLPVLKT' A
#
# COMPACT_ATOMS: atom_id res chain seq x y z
N MET A 1 -4.12 -2.41 -20.38
CA MET A 1 -5.16 -2.48 -19.33
C MET A 1 -4.94 -1.29 -18.41
N LYS A 2 -5.96 -0.46 -18.12
CA LYS A 2 -5.79 0.64 -17.16
C LYS A 2 -5.76 0.04 -15.75
N THR A 3 -4.59 0.04 -15.12
CA THR A 3 -4.40 -0.32 -13.73
C THR A 3 -5.18 0.66 -12.87
N THR A 4 -6.09 0.16 -12.01
CA THR A 4 -6.79 1.00 -11.05
C THR A 4 -5.86 1.40 -9.91
N ASP A 5 -6.19 2.45 -9.15
CA ASP A 5 -5.40 2.81 -7.96
C ASP A 5 -5.35 1.66 -6.93
N THR A 6 -6.43 0.89 -6.82
CA THR A 6 -6.50 -0.35 -6.04
C THR A 6 -5.50 -1.40 -6.52
N ASP A 7 -5.36 -1.63 -7.82
CA ASP A 7 -4.39 -2.59 -8.35
C ASP A 7 -2.95 -2.12 -8.04
N ALA A 8 -2.67 -0.81 -8.16
CA ALA A 8 -1.36 -0.26 -7.85
C ALA A 8 -0.99 -0.31 -6.35
N ILE A 9 -1.99 -0.31 -5.47
CA ILE A 9 -1.83 -0.53 -4.02
C ILE A 9 -1.51 -2.01 -3.77
N LEU A 10 -2.28 -2.93 -4.36
CA LEU A 10 -2.07 -4.36 -4.18
C LEU A 10 -0.70 -4.80 -4.70
N ASP A 11 -0.31 -4.34 -5.89
CA ASP A 11 1.02 -4.62 -6.47
C ASP A 11 2.15 -4.10 -5.59
N PHE A 12 1.99 -2.93 -4.97
CA PHE A 12 3.01 -2.37 -4.08
C PHE A 12 3.19 -3.19 -2.81
N TRP A 13 2.10 -3.62 -2.19
CA TRP A 13 2.17 -4.35 -0.92
C TRP A 13 2.62 -5.79 -1.11
N PHE A 14 2.10 -6.47 -2.13
CA PHE A 14 2.27 -7.91 -2.27
C PHE A 14 3.30 -8.31 -3.31
N GLY A 15 3.48 -7.48 -4.36
CA GLY A 15 4.33 -7.83 -5.48
C GLY A 15 3.95 -9.17 -6.11
N PRO A 16 4.91 -9.85 -6.77
CA PRO A 16 4.71 -11.22 -7.20
C PRO A 16 4.71 -12.15 -5.99
N LEU A 17 3.65 -12.94 -5.86
CA LEU A 17 3.56 -13.97 -4.82
C LEU A 17 4.46 -15.17 -5.17
N LEU A 18 5.09 -15.73 -4.16
CA LEU A 18 5.72 -17.05 -4.22
C LEU A 18 4.67 -18.13 -4.50
N GLU A 19 5.10 -19.32 -4.91
CA GLU A 19 4.20 -20.46 -5.17
C GLU A 19 3.34 -20.83 -3.95
N THR A 20 3.79 -20.49 -2.75
CA THR A 20 3.07 -20.66 -1.48
C THR A 20 1.93 -19.66 -1.26
N GLY A 21 1.75 -18.69 -2.18
CA GLY A 21 0.84 -17.56 -2.03
C GLY A 21 1.37 -16.48 -1.09
N LEU A 22 2.61 -16.60 -0.62
CA LEU A 22 3.23 -15.62 0.26
C LEU A 22 4.04 -14.59 -0.52
N PRO A 23 4.06 -13.34 -0.07
CA PRO A 23 4.96 -12.31 -0.56
C PRO A 23 6.43 -12.66 -0.22
N ASP A 24 7.36 -12.13 -1.01
CA ASP A 24 8.79 -12.29 -0.74
C ASP A 24 9.23 -11.55 0.55
N ALA A 25 10.50 -11.72 0.92
CA ALA A 25 11.05 -11.11 2.14
C ALA A 25 11.03 -9.57 2.11
N ASP A 26 11.19 -8.96 0.93
CA ASP A 26 11.24 -7.51 0.78
C ASP A 26 9.83 -6.89 0.97
N HIS A 27 8.81 -7.52 0.39
CA HIS A 27 7.41 -7.15 0.59
C HIS A 27 6.96 -7.47 2.02
N SER A 28 7.40 -8.60 2.59
CA SER A 28 7.17 -8.93 4.00
C SER A 28 7.66 -7.86 4.98
N ARG A 29 8.82 -7.26 4.68
CA ARG A 29 9.38 -6.17 5.47
C ARG A 29 8.52 -4.90 5.45
N LEU A 30 7.65 -4.71 4.44
CA LEU A 30 6.73 -3.58 4.41
C LEU A 30 5.69 -3.63 5.54
N TRP A 31 5.32 -4.84 6.01
CA TRP A 31 4.35 -5.00 7.11
C TRP A 31 5.01 -5.19 8.47
N PHE A 32 6.09 -5.96 8.52
CA PHE A 32 6.70 -6.40 9.78
C PHE A 32 7.99 -5.67 10.12
N GLY A 33 8.43 -4.73 9.29
CA GLY A 33 9.60 -3.88 9.52
C GLY A 33 9.22 -2.47 9.99
N LYS A 34 10.15 -1.82 10.70
CA LYS A 34 10.10 -0.38 10.98
C LYS A 34 11.32 0.29 10.38
N ASP A 35 11.12 1.08 9.33
CA ASP A 35 12.18 1.77 8.60
C ASP A 35 11.69 3.12 8.08
N ALA A 36 12.32 4.20 8.54
CA ALA A 36 11.90 5.56 8.20
C ALA A 36 11.94 5.85 6.69
N ARG A 37 12.81 5.17 5.93
CA ARG A 37 12.88 5.32 4.47
C ARG A 37 11.69 4.64 3.80
N VAL A 38 11.30 3.46 4.28
CA VAL A 38 10.10 2.76 3.84
C VAL A 38 8.85 3.60 4.14
N ASP A 39 8.75 4.14 5.36
CA ASP A 39 7.63 4.99 5.75
C ASP A 39 7.52 6.26 4.88
N ALA A 40 8.66 6.88 4.54
CA ALA A 40 8.69 8.05 3.65
C ALA A 40 8.23 7.69 2.24
N HIS A 41 8.64 6.53 1.74
CA HIS A 41 8.22 6.04 0.42
C HIS A 41 6.71 5.76 0.38
N ILE A 42 6.15 5.12 1.41
CA ILE A 42 4.71 4.86 1.53
C ILE A 42 3.93 6.18 1.52
N ARG A 43 4.36 7.19 2.29
CA ARG A 43 3.72 8.52 2.31
C ARG A 43 3.77 9.18 0.94
N ALA A 44 4.94 9.22 0.31
CA ALA A 44 5.08 9.83 -1.02
C ALA A 44 4.17 9.19 -2.07
N ARG A 45 3.93 7.88 -1.96
CA ARG A 45 3.13 7.12 -2.91
C ARG A 45 1.63 7.24 -2.68
N PHE A 46 1.16 7.22 -1.43
CA PHE A 46 -0.27 7.06 -1.12
C PHE A 46 -0.91 8.23 -0.37
N GLN A 47 -0.16 9.24 0.05
CA GLN A 47 -0.72 10.36 0.82
C GLN A 47 -1.85 11.08 0.07
N SER A 48 -1.74 11.27 -1.25
CA SER A 48 -2.80 11.90 -2.04
C SER A 48 -4.10 11.09 -2.06
N LEU A 49 -3.99 9.77 -2.20
CA LEU A 49 -5.11 8.83 -2.15
C LEU A 49 -5.81 8.87 -0.79
N VAL A 50 -5.03 8.83 0.31
CA VAL A 50 -5.58 8.89 1.68
C VAL A 50 -6.26 10.23 1.96
N LEU A 51 -5.69 11.34 1.50
CA LEU A 51 -6.31 12.67 1.66
C LEU A 51 -7.59 12.80 0.84
N ALA A 52 -7.64 12.25 -0.37
CA ALA A 52 -8.84 12.25 -1.20
C ALA A 52 -10.00 11.48 -0.55
N GLU A 53 -9.73 10.33 0.07
CA GLU A 53 -10.73 9.56 0.83
C GLU A 53 -11.12 10.25 2.14
N GLY A 54 -10.17 10.91 2.81
CA GLY A 54 -10.41 11.69 4.03
C GLY A 54 -11.31 12.92 3.86
N GLN A 55 -11.65 13.27 2.61
CA GLN A 55 -12.64 14.29 2.27
C GLN A 55 -14.08 13.76 2.28
N LEU A 56 -14.30 12.45 2.39
CA LEU A 56 -15.65 11.89 2.56
C LEU A 56 -16.21 12.30 3.93
N PRO A 57 -17.47 12.76 4.02
CA PRO A 57 -18.07 13.10 5.29
C PRO A 57 -18.01 11.86 6.18
N VAL A 58 -17.35 11.99 7.34
CA VAL A 58 -17.47 11.00 8.41
C VAL A 58 -18.96 10.81 8.64
N LEU A 59 -19.49 9.65 8.23
CA LEU A 59 -20.85 9.26 8.55
C LEU A 59 -20.88 9.13 10.07
N LYS A 60 -21.27 10.20 10.75
CA LYS A 60 -21.57 10.18 12.17
C LYS A 60 -22.64 9.12 12.36
N THR A 61 -22.26 8.03 13.02
CA THR A 61 -23.17 7.00 13.50
C THR A 61 -23.84 7.49 14.78
#